data_AF-A0A7U9XG40-F1
#
_entry.id   AF-A0A7U9XG40-F1
#
_cell.length_a   1.000
_cell.length_b   1.000
_cell.length_c   1.000
_cell.angle_alpha   90.00
_cell.angle_beta   90.00
_cell.angle_gamma   90.00
#
_symmetry.space_group_name_H-M   'P 1'
#
loop_
_entity.id
_entity.type
_entity.pdbx_description
1 polymer ?
#
loop_
_entity_poly.entity_id
_entity_poly.type
_entity_poly.pdbx_seq_one_letter_code
_entity_poly.pdbx_strand_id
1 'polypeptide(L)' 'MVTDEELKAVYGMFTDAWKLYKKYADVQQEDEYWESLIAEADAVAKKHQNNKLCRDLILAAMSELERKSKDIQKMPQNDT' A
#
# COMPACT_ATOMS: atom_id res chain seq x y z
N MET A 1 -21.09 13.52 17.78
CA MET A 1 -21.00 12.04 17.73
C MET A 1 -20.60 11.69 16.31
N VAL A 2 -19.75 10.68 16.13
CA VAL A 2 -19.39 10.18 14.78
C VAL A 2 -20.60 9.45 14.20
N THR A 3 -20.88 9.63 12.90
CA THR A 3 -22.01 8.97 12.23
C THR A 3 -21.62 7.60 11.67
N ASP A 4 -22.62 6.76 11.37
CA ASP A 4 -22.40 5.47 10.73
C ASP A 4 -21.78 5.62 9.33
N GLU A 5 -22.13 6.69 8.60
CA GLU A 5 -21.53 7.02 7.31
C GLU A 5 -20.04 7.37 7.45
N GLU A 6 -19.68 8.16 8.46
CA GLU A 6 -18.27 8.49 8.75
C GLU A 6 -17.47 7.24 9.11
N LEU A 7 -18.01 6.36 9.97
CA LEU A 7 -17.38 5.08 10.31
C LEU A 7 -17.21 4.18 9.09
N LYS A 8 -18.23 4.11 8.21
CA LYS A 8 -18.16 3.34 6.97
C LYS A 8 -17.11 3.88 6.01
N ALA A 9 -16.95 5.20 5.91
CA ALA A 9 -15.91 5.82 5.10
C ALA A 9 -14.51 5.47 5.62
N VAL A 10 -14.30 5.60 6.93
CA VAL A 10 -13.03 5.23 7.58
C VAL A 10 -12.71 3.74 7.37
N TYR A 11 -13.70 2.85 7.58
CA TYR A 11 -13.55 1.42 7.30
C TYR A 11 -13.14 1.16 5.83
N GLY A 12 -13.73 1.88 4.88
CA GLY A 12 -13.35 1.82 3.48
C GLY A 12 -11.89 2.17 3.23
N MET A 13 -11.36 3.20 3.90
CA MET A 13 -9.96 3.61 3.77
C MET A 13 -9.01 2.55 4.30
N PHE A 14 -9.26 2.02 5.51
CA PHE A 14 -8.46 0.94 6.09
C PHE A 14 -8.48 -0.32 5.24
N THR A 15 -9.65 -0.72 4.76
CA THR A 15 -9.78 -1.95 3.97
C THR A 15 -9.16 -1.84 2.59
N ASP A 16 -9.25 -0.68 1.92
CA ASP A 16 -8.61 -0.49 0.63
C ASP A 16 -7.08 -0.41 0.75
N ALA A 17 -6.54 0.26 1.78
CA ALA A 17 -5.10 0.26 2.05
C ALA A 17 -4.58 -1.16 2.35
N TRP A 18 -5.32 -1.95 3.14
CA TRP A 18 -5.00 -3.36 3.39
C TRP A 18 -5.01 -4.20 2.10
N LYS A 19 -6.03 -4.02 1.24
CA LYS A 19 -6.11 -4.74 -0.05
C LYS A 19 -4.95 -4.39 -0.97
N LEU A 20 -4.53 -3.12 -1.00
CA LEU A 20 -3.35 -2.69 -1.74
C LEU A 20 -2.11 -3.43 -1.23
N TYR A 21 -1.82 -3.35 0.07
CA TYR A 21 -0.70 -4.09 0.67
C TYR A 21 -0.76 -5.58 0.33
N LYS A 22 -1.92 -6.22 0.53
CA LYS A 22 -2.11 -7.65 0.29
C LYS A 22 -1.81 -8.04 -1.16
N LYS A 23 -2.25 -7.22 -2.13
CA LYS A 23 -2.04 -7.49 -3.56
C LYS A 23 -0.56 -7.48 -3.93
N TYR A 24 0.20 -6.59 -3.32
CA TYR A 24 1.62 -6.39 -3.60
C TYR A 24 2.52 -7.07 -2.55
N ALA A 25 1.98 -7.93 -1.69
CA ALA A 25 2.71 -8.51 -0.55
C ALA A 25 3.89 -9.41 -0.96
N ASP A 26 3.80 -10.01 -2.15
CA ASP A 26 4.90 -10.71 -2.81
C ASP A 26 5.74 -9.68 -3.59
N VAL A 27 6.78 -9.17 -2.92
CA VAL A 27 7.53 -8.00 -3.40
C VAL A 27 8.48 -8.40 -4.52
N GLN A 28 8.39 -7.68 -5.63
CA GLN A 28 9.20 -7.85 -6.83
C GLN A 28 10.23 -6.72 -6.94
N GLN A 29 11.30 -6.96 -7.70
CA GLN A 29 12.42 -6.01 -7.87
C GLN A 29 12.30 -5.19 -9.16
N GLU A 30 11.44 -5.64 -10.07
CA GLU A 30 11.16 -5.06 -11.37
C GLU A 30 10.47 -3.70 -11.23
N ASP A 31 10.86 -2.73 -12.07
CA ASP A 31 10.32 -1.38 -12.04
C ASP A 31 8.81 -1.38 -12.33
N GLU A 32 8.33 -2.27 -13.21
CA GLU A 32 6.92 -2.39 -13.59
C GLU A 32 6.02 -2.72 -12.39
N TYR A 33 6.52 -3.47 -11.41
CA TYR A 33 5.80 -3.74 -10.16
C TYR A 33 5.58 -2.46 -9.36
N TRP A 34 6.61 -1.61 -9.25
CA TRP A 34 6.55 -0.36 -8.49
C TRP A 34 5.69 0.69 -9.18
N GLU A 35 5.80 0.80 -10.50
CA GLU A 35 4.93 1.67 -11.30
C GLU A 35 3.46 1.29 -11.13
N SER A 36 3.16 -0.02 -11.18
CA SER A 36 1.81 -0.54 -10.97
C SER A 36 1.30 -0.24 -9.56
N LEU A 37 2.14 -0.44 -8.53
CA LEU A 37 1.80 -0.12 -7.14
C LEU A 37 1.47 1.37 -6.97
N ILE A 38 2.29 2.26 -7.52
CA ILE A 38 2.07 3.72 -7.43
C ILE A 38 0.78 4.12 -8.14
N ALA A 39 0.52 3.60 -9.34
CA ALA A 39 -0.69 3.91 -10.09
C ALA A 39 -1.97 3.47 -9.34
N GLU A 40 -1.95 2.29 -8.71
CA GLU A 40 -3.08 1.80 -7.91
C GLU A 40 -3.23 2.54 -6.58
N ALA A 41 -2.13 2.87 -5.91
CA ALA A 41 -2.12 3.71 -4.71
C ALA A 41 -2.80 5.07 -4.99
N ASP A 42 -2.44 5.71 -6.10
CA ASP A 42 -3.06 6.96 -6.55
C ASP A 42 -4.56 6.81 -6.83
N ALA A 43 -4.97 5.69 -7.45
CA ALA A 43 -6.38 5.41 -7.69
C ALA A 43 -7.18 5.24 -6.39
N VAL A 44 -6.62 4.54 -5.38
CA VAL A 44 -7.24 4.39 -4.06
C VAL A 44 -7.33 5.73 -3.33
N ALA A 45 -6.27 6.55 -3.37
CA ALA A 45 -6.28 7.89 -2.77
C ALA A 45 -7.39 8.76 -3.40
N LYS A 46 -7.50 8.77 -4.73
CA LYS A 46 -8.54 9.50 -5.47
C LYS A 46 -9.96 9.01 -5.15
N LYS A 47 -10.17 7.69 -5.04
CA LYS A 47 -11.45 7.08 -4.63
C LYS A 47 -11.96 7.65 -3.30
N HIS A 48 -11.05 7.91 -2.36
CA HIS A 48 -11.34 8.50 -1.05
C HIS A 48 -11.11 10.02 -1.02
N GLN A 49 -11.21 10.71 -2.15
CA GLN A 49 -11.12 12.16 -2.28
C GLN A 49 -9.82 12.75 -1.69
N ASN A 50 -8.73 11.99 -1.81
CA ASN A 50 -7.42 12.33 -1.24
C ASN A 50 -7.47 12.60 0.28
N ASN A 51 -8.39 11.95 1.00
CA ASN A 51 -8.51 12.05 2.45
C ASN A 51 -7.16 11.79 3.12
N LYS A 52 -6.80 12.62 4.10
CA LYS A 52 -5.50 12.55 4.78
C LYS A 52 -5.25 11.18 5.41
N LEU A 53 -6.23 10.60 6.10
CA LEU A 53 -6.09 9.28 6.72
C LEU A 53 -5.83 8.20 5.68
N CYS A 54 -6.58 8.21 4.57
CA CYS A 54 -6.38 7.26 3.48
C CYS A 54 -4.94 7.33 2.92
N ARG A 55 -4.44 8.55 2.66
CA ARG A 55 -3.07 8.76 2.17
C ARG A 55 -2.02 8.26 3.16
N ASP A 56 -2.19 8.54 4.45
CA ASP A 56 -1.28 8.08 5.49
C ASP A 56 -1.24 6.54 5.57
N LEU A 57 -2.40 5.88 5.43
CA LEU A 57 -2.49 4.41 5.41
C LEU A 57 -1.82 3.79 4.18
N ILE A 58 -2.03 4.38 3.00
CA ILE A 58 -1.38 3.96 1.75
C ILE A 58 0.14 4.11 1.87
N LEU A 59 0.62 5.25 2.38
CA LEU A 59 2.05 5.48 2.59
C LEU A 59 2.65 4.45 3.55
N ALA A 60 1.98 4.14 4.66
CA ALA A 60 2.43 3.11 5.59
C ALA A 60 2.53 1.73 4.94
N ALA A 61 1.55 1.35 4.10
CA ALA A 61 1.59 0.11 3.34
C ALA A 61 2.78 0.08 2.36
N MET A 62 2.99 1.14 1.59
CA MET A 62 4.08 1.23 0.61
C MET A 62 5.45 1.20 1.29
N SER A 63 5.63 1.90 2.42
CA SER A 63 6.90 1.89 3.17
C SER A 63 7.26 0.50 3.69
N GLU A 64 6.28 -0.31 4.09
CA GLU A 64 6.51 -1.71 4.49
C GLU A 64 6.97 -2.56 3.30
N LEU A 65 6.36 -2.40 2.12
CA LEU A 65 6.77 -3.09 0.90
C LEU A 65 8.19 -2.69 0.48
N GLU A 66 8.53 -1.40 0.57
CA GLU A 66 9.88 -0.89 0.30
C GLU A 66 10.91 -1.49 1.28
N ARG A 67 10.57 -1.60 2.58
CA ARG A 67 11.43 -2.26 3.56
C ARG A 67 11.73 -3.70 3.16
N LYS A 68 10.68 -4.48 2.83
CA LYS A 68 10.82 -5.87 2.38
C LYS A 68 11.68 -5.99 1.12
N SER A 69 11.50 -5.08 0.16
CA SER A 69 12.34 -5.03 -1.05
C SER A 69 13.82 -4.89 -0.70
N LYS A 70 14.15 -3.94 0.19
CA LYS A 70 15.53 -3.73 0.66
C LYS A 70 16.08 -4.92 1.41
N ASP A 71 15.24 -5.63 2.17
CA ASP A 71 15.66 -6.84 2.89
C ASP A 71 15.96 -8.00 1.92
N ILE A 72 15.19 -8.14 0.83
CA ILE A 72 15.46 -9.11 -0.25
C ILE A 72 16.78 -8.78 -0.95
N GLN A 73 17.05 -7.51 -1.27
CA GLN A 73 18.31 -7.09 -1.91
C GLN A 73 19.55 -7.33 -1.03
N LYS A 74 19.39 -7.31 0.29
CA LYS A 74 20.49 -7.51 1.25
C LYS A 74 20.78 -8.99 1.54
N MET A 75 19.89 -9.91 1.16
CA MET A 75 20.16 -11.34 1.32
C MET A 75 21.31 -11.72 0.37
N PRO A 76 22.46 -12.21 0.88
CA PRO A 76 23.52 -12.70 0.00
C PRO A 76 22.94 -13.85 -0.83
N GLN A 77 23.18 -13.82 -2.15
CA GLN A 77 23.04 -15.01 -2.98
C GLN A 77 24.09 -16.02 -2.48
N ASN A 78 23.74 -16.81 -1.48
CA ASN A 78 24.52 -17.98 -1.15
C ASN A 78 24.27 -18.99 -2.27
N ASP A 79 25.28 -19.11 -3.12
CA ASP A 79 25.53 -20.07 -4.16
C ASP A 79 24.69 -21.37 -4.08
N THR A 80 24.08 -21.74 -5.19
CA THR A 80 23.83 -23.14 -5.57
C THR A 80 24.43 -23.39 -6.94
#